data_AF-A0A2K8UE49-F1
#
_entry.id   AF-A0A2K8UE49-F1
#
_cell.length_a   1.000
_cell.length_b   1.000
_cell.length_c   1.000
_cell.angle_alpha   90.00
_cell.angle_beta   90.00
_cell.angle_gamma   90.00
#
_symmetry.space_group_name_H-M   'P 1'
#
loop_
_entity.id
_entity.type
_entity.pdbx_description
1 polymer ?
#
loop_
_entity_poly.entity_id
_entity_poly.type
_entity_poly.pdbx_seq_one_letter_code
_entity_poly.pdbx_strand_id
1 'polypeptide(L)'
;MQQLESLYRQGYQSEVVDRTLEKMIALENAQTRRELEIIEADLQVYERQYQMTSRDFQERFHDGELGDGADYFEWSALCDMAQILRERLHALQSER
;
A
#
# COMPACT_ATOMS: atom_id res chain seq x y z
N MET A 1 20.40 -3.95 7.84
CA MET A 1 20.16 -5.15 7.02
C MET A 1 21.46 -5.86 6.62
N GLN A 2 22.46 -5.17 6.05
CA GLN A 2 23.68 -5.81 5.53
C GLN A 2 24.47 -6.71 6.51
N GLN A 3 24.50 -6.39 7.80
CA GLN A 3 25.21 -7.21 8.80
C GLN A 3 24.49 -8.54 9.06
N LEU A 4 23.15 -8.53 9.11
CA LEU A 4 22.35 -9.72 9.35
C LEU A 4 22.38 -10.63 8.11
N GLU A 5 22.26 -10.06 6.92
CA GLU A 5 22.43 -10.78 5.65
C GLU A 5 23.81 -11.43 5.53
N SER A 6 24.87 -10.74 5.97
CA SER A 6 26.23 -11.29 5.98
C SER A 6 26.35 -12.51 6.93
N LEU A 7 25.73 -12.44 8.12
CA LEU A 7 25.70 -13.54 9.08
C LEU A 7 24.92 -14.75 8.55
N TYR A 8 23.72 -14.53 7.99
CA TYR A 8 22.94 -15.61 7.36
C TYR A 8 23.71 -16.26 6.19
N ARG A 9 24.42 -15.46 5.38
CA ARG A 9 25.27 -15.96 4.29
C ARG A 9 26.46 -16.80 4.78
N GLN A 10 26.91 -16.58 6.01
CA GLN A 10 27.96 -17.35 6.67
C GLN A 10 27.44 -18.61 7.38
N GLY A 11 26.16 -18.96 7.21
CA GLY A 11 25.55 -20.16 7.79
C GLY A 11 25.05 -19.98 9.23
N TYR A 12 24.99 -18.74 9.73
CA TYR A 12 24.39 -18.45 11.03
C TYR A 12 22.87 -18.61 10.94
N GLN A 13 22.31 -19.57 11.67
CA GLN A 13 20.88 -19.75 11.86
C GLN A 13 20.52 -19.48 13.32
N SER A 14 19.56 -18.59 13.55
CA SER A 14 19.07 -18.28 14.88
C SER A 14 17.55 -18.23 14.85
N GLU A 15 16.92 -19.25 15.46
CA GLU A 15 15.47 -19.36 15.56
C GLU A 15 14.84 -18.09 16.17
N VAL A 16 15.55 -17.43 17.09
CA VAL A 16 15.11 -16.16 17.69
C VAL A 16 15.09 -15.04 16.66
N VAL A 17 16.10 -14.95 15.80
CA VAL A 17 16.16 -13.94 14.73
C VAL A 17 15.08 -14.20 13.68
N ASP A 18 14.93 -15.44 13.23
CA ASP A 18 13.90 -15.84 12.27
C ASP A 18 12.48 -15.53 12.80
N ARG A 19 12.18 -15.92 14.05
CA ARG A 19 10.88 -15.62 14.67
C ARG A 19 10.64 -14.13 14.87
N THR A 20 11.69 -13.35 15.10
CA THR A 20 11.56 -11.90 15.26
C THR A 20 11.30 -11.24 13.91
N LEU A 21 11.98 -11.68 12.85
CA LEU A 21 11.75 -11.21 11.48
C LEU A 21 10.32 -11.51 11.02
N GLU A 22 9.84 -12.74 11.24
CA GLU A 22 8.46 -13.13 10.91
C GLU A 22 7.43 -12.25 11.63
N LYS A 23 7.64 -11.98 12.93
CA LYS A 23 6.75 -11.10 13.70
C LYS A 23 6.77 -9.65 13.19
N MET A 24 7.94 -9.13 12.82
CA MET A 24 8.05 -7.78 12.26
C MET A 24 7.33 -7.69 10.91
N ILE A 25 7.52 -8.66 10.02
CA ILE A 25 6.81 -8.72 8.73
C ILE A 25 5.30 -8.82 8.96
N ALA A 26 4.85 -9.63 9.91
CA ALA A 26 3.43 -9.77 10.23
C ALA A 26 2.81 -8.47 10.77
N LEU A 27 3.54 -7.77 11.65
CA LEU A 27 3.12 -6.47 12.19
C LEU A 27 2.99 -5.44 11.06
N GLU A 28 4.02 -5.34 10.20
CA GLU A 28 4.04 -4.38 9.10
C GLU A 28 2.92 -4.64 8.08
N ASN A 29 2.66 -5.91 7.77
CA ASN A 29 1.52 -6.31 6.94
C ASN A 29 0.18 -5.89 7.55
N ALA A 30 -0.02 -6.15 8.85
CA ALA A 30 -1.26 -5.83 9.53
C ALA A 30 -1.50 -4.31 9.58
N GLN A 31 -0.44 -3.53 9.80
CA GLN A 31 -0.50 -2.08 9.79
C GLN A 31 -0.81 -1.54 8.38
N THR A 32 -0.06 -1.98 7.37
CA THR A 32 -0.26 -1.52 5.98
C THR A 32 -1.66 -1.88 5.46
N ARG A 33 -2.19 -3.06 5.82
CA ARG A 33 -3.58 -3.43 5.50
C ARG A 33 -4.60 -2.49 6.13
N ARG A 34 -4.45 -2.18 7.42
CA ARG A 34 -5.36 -1.28 8.11
C ARG A 34 -5.36 0.11 7.48
N GLU A 35 -4.18 0.63 7.13
CA GLU A 35 -4.06 1.91 6.42
C GLU A 35 -4.78 1.86 5.07
N LEU A 36 -4.61 0.78 4.30
CA LEU A 36 -5.29 0.60 3.03
C LEU A 36 -6.81 0.53 3.19
N GLU A 37 -7.32 -0.20 4.19
CA GLU A 37 -8.76 -0.31 4.47
C GLU A 37 -9.40 1.06 4.77
N ILE A 38 -8.68 1.94 5.45
CA ILE A 38 -9.15 3.31 5.74
C ILE A 38 -9.26 4.10 4.43
N ILE A 39 -8.18 4.11 3.63
CA ILE A 39 -8.17 4.84 2.36
C ILE A 39 -9.22 4.29 1.39
N GLU A 40 -9.40 2.97 1.33
CA GLU A 40 -10.43 2.36 0.48
C GLU A 40 -11.85 2.75 0.94
N ALA A 41 -12.08 2.94 2.24
CA ALA A 41 -13.35 3.46 2.74
C ALA A 41 -13.58 4.92 2.33
N ASP A 42 -12.55 5.77 2.38
CA ASP A 42 -12.62 7.16 1.88
C ASP A 42 -12.86 7.19 0.37
N LEU A 43 -12.15 6.38 -0.41
CA LEU A 43 -12.35 6.26 -1.86
C LEU A 43 -13.80 5.90 -2.21
N GLN A 44 -14.43 4.98 -1.46
CA GLN A 44 -15.83 4.63 -1.68
C GLN A 44 -16.81 5.81 -1.49
N VAL A 45 -16.45 6.81 -0.70
CA VAL A 45 -17.26 8.03 -0.55
C VAL A 45 -17.27 8.81 -1.87
N TYR A 46 -16.10 9.06 -2.45
CA TYR A 46 -15.98 9.73 -3.76
C TYR A 46 -16.64 8.90 -4.87
N GLU A 47 -16.43 7.59 -4.88
CA GLU A 47 -17.00 6.71 -5.91
C GLU A 47 -18.53 6.79 -5.93
N ARG A 48 -19.16 6.87 -4.75
CA ARG A 48 -20.61 7.05 -4.64
C ARG A 48 -21.05 8.47 -4.97
N GLN A 49 -20.29 9.48 -4.55
CA GLN A 49 -20.59 10.90 -4.81
C GLN A 49 -20.56 11.22 -6.30
N TYR A 50 -19.56 10.72 -7.02
CA TYR A 50 -19.36 10.97 -8.45
C TYR A 50 -19.89 9.86 -9.36
N GLN A 51 -20.45 8.79 -8.78
CA GLN A 51 -20.97 7.61 -9.49
C GLN A 51 -19.96 7.02 -10.50
N MET A 52 -18.69 6.99 -10.10
CA MET A 52 -17.56 6.65 -10.96
C MET A 52 -16.55 5.86 -10.12
N THR A 53 -15.99 4.78 -10.68
CA THR A 53 -14.97 4.02 -9.94
C THR A 53 -13.67 4.83 -9.83
N SER A 54 -12.87 4.57 -8.80
CA SER A 54 -11.58 5.22 -8.63
C SER A 54 -10.63 4.96 -9.81
N ARG A 55 -10.79 3.80 -10.49
CA ARG A 55 -10.06 3.47 -11.71
C ARG A 55 -10.46 4.38 -12.87
N ASP A 56 -11.76 4.46 -13.15
CA ASP A 56 -12.28 5.32 -14.23
C ASP A 56 -11.94 6.79 -13.96
N PHE A 57 -12.01 7.21 -12.69
CA PHE A 57 -11.59 8.53 -12.25
C PHE A 57 -10.12 8.80 -12.60
N GLN A 58 -9.19 7.91 -12.24
CA GLN A 58 -7.77 8.09 -12.53
C GLN A 58 -7.48 8.18 -14.03
N GLU A 59 -8.14 7.37 -14.86
CA GLU A 59 -7.99 7.43 -16.32
C GLU A 59 -8.43 8.80 -16.86
N ARG A 60 -9.61 9.28 -16.46
CA ARG A 60 -10.16 10.57 -16.91
C ARG A 60 -9.43 11.78 -16.34
N PHE A 61 -8.94 11.69 -15.11
CA PHE A 61 -8.13 12.73 -14.47
C PHE A 61 -6.80 12.90 -15.21
N HIS A 62 -6.15 11.79 -15.59
CA HIS A 62 -4.88 11.82 -16.31
C HIS A 62 -5.03 12.31 -17.75
N ASP A 63 -6.16 12.01 -18.40
CA ASP A 63 -6.48 12.51 -19.75
C ASP A 63 -6.89 14.00 -19.75
N GLY A 64 -7.04 14.62 -18.57
CA GLY A 64 -7.43 16.02 -18.42
C GLY A 64 -8.90 16.29 -18.72
N GLU A 65 -9.73 15.24 -18.71
CA GLU A 65 -11.18 15.33 -18.95
C GLU A 65 -11.96 15.82 -17.72
N LEU A 66 -11.30 15.85 -16.56
CA LEU A 66 -11.86 16.35 -15.30
C LEU A 66 -11.40 17.79 -15.03
N GLY A 67 -12.30 18.58 -14.45
CA GLY A 67 -12.03 19.99 -14.13
C GLY A 67 -11.05 20.18 -12.98
N ASP A 68 -10.90 21.42 -12.54
CA ASP A 68 -9.99 21.87 -11.47
C ASP A 68 -10.63 21.82 -10.06
N GLY A 69 -11.64 20.97 -9.87
CA GLY A 69 -12.29 20.79 -8.58
C GLY A 69 -11.31 20.30 -7.52
N ALA A 70 -11.29 20.94 -6.34
CA ALA A 70 -10.44 20.56 -5.23
C ALA A 70 -10.63 19.09 -4.81
N ASP A 71 -11.87 18.60 -4.89
CA ASP A 71 -12.22 17.21 -4.60
C ASP A 71 -11.51 16.21 -5.51
N TYR A 72 -11.23 16.56 -6.78
CA TYR A 72 -10.51 15.68 -7.70
C TYR A 72 -9.04 15.53 -7.33
N PHE A 73 -8.40 16.59 -6.83
CA PHE A 73 -7.02 16.50 -6.35
C PHE A 73 -6.92 15.64 -5.09
N GLU A 74 -7.88 15.79 -4.18
CA GLU A 74 -7.96 14.97 -2.96
C GLU A 74 -8.20 13.50 -3.32
N TRP A 75 -9.15 13.23 -4.22
CA TRP A 75 -9.44 11.87 -4.69
C TRP A 75 -8.24 11.24 -5.42
N SER A 76 -7.51 12.01 -6.25
CA SER A 76 -6.28 11.52 -6.90
C SER A 76 -5.22 11.14 -5.88
N ALA A 77 -4.99 11.97 -4.87
CA ALA A 77 -4.02 11.69 -3.83
C ALA A 77 -4.37 10.41 -3.05
N LEU A 78 -5.65 10.18 -2.75
CA LEU A 78 -6.11 8.94 -2.11
C LEU A 78 -5.88 7.72 -3.01
N CYS A 79 -6.13 7.83 -4.32
CA CYS A 79 -5.87 6.75 -5.26
C CYS A 79 -4.36 6.39 -5.32
N ASP A 80 -3.50 7.41 -5.37
CA ASP A 80 -2.05 7.22 -5.36
C ASP A 80 -1.56 6.57 -4.07
N MET A 81 -2.08 7.01 -2.91
CA MET A 81 -1.74 6.41 -1.62
C MET A 81 -2.21 4.95 -1.54
N ALA A 82 -3.42 4.64 -1.97
CA ALA A 82 -3.91 3.26 -2.03
C ALA A 82 -3.03 2.38 -2.91
N GLN A 83 -2.56 2.89 -4.04
CA GLN A 83 -1.66 2.16 -4.93
C GLN A 83 -0.32 1.86 -4.25
N ILE A 84 0.30 2.85 -3.60
CA ILE A 84 1.56 2.68 -2.86
C ILE A 84 1.41 1.61 -1.76
N LEU A 85 0.31 1.63 -1.00
CA LEU A 85 0.06 0.66 0.06
C LEU A 85 -0.15 -0.76 -0.50
N ARG A 86 -0.83 -0.89 -1.65
CA ARG A 86 -0.99 -2.19 -2.33
C ARG A 86 0.34 -2.74 -2.82
N GLU A 87 1.20 -1.89 -3.41
CA GLU A 87 2.54 -2.29 -3.84
C GLU A 87 3.41 -2.72 -2.65
N ARG A 88 3.32 -2.00 -1.54
CA ARG A 88 4.01 -2.35 -0.29
C ARG A 88 3.53 -3.69 0.27
N LEU A 89 2.23 -3.94 0.31
CA LEU A 89 1.69 -5.23 0.72
C LEU A 89 2.15 -6.36 -0.19
N HIS A 90 2.14 -6.13 -1.51
CA HIS A 90 2.62 -7.11 -2.46
C HIS A 90 4.09 -7.45 -2.22
N ALA A 91 4.96 -6.46 -2.00
CA ALA A 91 6.37 -6.68 -1.66
C ALA A 91 6.53 -7.54 -0.40
N LEU A 92 5.83 -7.20 0.69
CA LEU A 92 5.88 -7.93 1.96
C LEU A 92 5.32 -9.36 1.88
N GLN A 93 4.49 -9.66 0.88
CA GLN A 93 3.92 -10.99 0.64
C GLN A 93 4.74 -11.82 -0.35
N SER A 94 5.52 -11.17 -1.22
CA SER A 94 6.33 -11.81 -2.27
C SER A 94 7.65 -12.38 -1.75
N GLU A 95 8.12 -11.96 -0.57
CA GLU A 95 9.34 -12.47 0.08
C GLU A 95 9.12 -13.81 0.82
N ARG A 96 8.31 -14.72 0.25
CA ARG A 96 8.05 -16.05 0.81
C ARG A 96 8.64 -17.18 -0.02
#